data_AF-A0AAU9HS98-F1
#
_entry.id   AF-A0AAU9HS98-F1
#
_cell.length_a   1.000
_cell.length_b   1.000
_cell.length_c   1.000
_cell.angle_alpha   90.00
_cell.angle_beta   90.00
_cell.angle_gamma   90.00
#
_symmetry.space_group_name_H-M   'P 1'
#
loop_
_entity.id
_entity.type
_entity.pdbx_description
1 polymer ?
#
loop_
_entity_poly.entity_id
_entity_poly.type
_entity_poly.pdbx_seq_one_letter_code
_entity_poly.pdbx_strand_id
1 'polypeptide(L)'
;MGLTGFEKEQSLNATYGGKCAEYIDIKNEVIDSPEQFIALYFQGFLRTLEGLGKYARAGNRYYDAFVHVKKYPKVQRWLKLFLTRTYLRNYDALSKKRPSIEDAEIWIGQKNASYGLLVTPRFIKGEWENDKSEIRHFKPKYWTIGHVLATGLVIPDEDERIEFEDVEGYLTFLINTLVRNSGSVHELAIAKLYRKFVRDSKAPLEIPLLIPELRYGGKKVKHEHRLDFTIIDPHTLSKVGFELSPWSTHGLLSGTKEKTQKAINDEARENFEREMKKLKAYFRKLGIPVIVYTDQDLQDREKIFSEIAEYLTPSKVPKQLEFQAVADFLSFKPVC
;
A
#
# COMPACT_ATOMS: atom_id res chain seq x y z
N MET A 1 16.80 -24.22 -32.82
CA MET A 1 16.35 -24.76 -34.13
C MET A 1 15.62 -26.09 -34.02
N GLY A 2 16.28 -27.20 -33.63
CA GLY A 2 15.72 -28.55 -33.85
C GLY A 2 14.41 -28.94 -33.16
N LEU A 3 13.95 -28.21 -32.13
CA LEU A 3 12.71 -28.55 -31.41
C LEU A 3 11.53 -27.62 -31.75
N THR A 4 11.79 -26.34 -31.96
CA THR A 4 10.75 -25.29 -32.02
C THR A 4 10.74 -24.52 -33.34
N GLY A 5 11.66 -24.81 -34.27
CA GLY A 5 11.81 -24.06 -35.52
C GLY A 5 12.47 -22.67 -35.37
N PHE A 6 12.64 -22.15 -34.15
CA PHE A 6 13.31 -20.86 -33.94
C PHE A 6 14.83 -20.97 -34.09
N GLU A 7 15.40 -20.07 -34.90
CA GLU A 7 16.84 -20.01 -35.21
C GLU A 7 17.68 -19.52 -34.02
N LYS A 8 17.19 -18.48 -33.33
CA LYS A 8 17.89 -17.82 -32.23
C LYS A 8 17.09 -17.92 -30.94
N GLU A 9 17.81 -18.03 -29.81
CA GLU A 9 17.19 -17.98 -28.47
C GLU A 9 16.43 -16.67 -28.26
N GLN A 10 16.92 -15.56 -28.81
CA GLN A 10 16.24 -14.26 -28.77
C GLN A 10 14.84 -14.31 -29.40
N SER A 11 14.68 -14.99 -30.53
CA SER A 11 13.38 -15.15 -31.20
C SER A 11 12.43 -16.01 -30.37
N LEU A 12 12.95 -17.03 -29.70
CA LEU A 12 12.19 -17.85 -28.77
C LEU A 12 11.74 -17.03 -27.55
N ASN A 13 12.66 -16.30 -26.92
CA ASN A 13 12.38 -15.40 -25.80
C ASN A 13 11.35 -14.32 -26.17
N ALA A 14 11.46 -13.71 -27.35
CA ALA A 14 10.52 -12.70 -27.83
C ALA A 14 9.12 -13.29 -28.06
N THR A 15 9.04 -14.51 -28.61
CA THR A 15 7.76 -15.17 -28.90
C THR A 15 6.98 -15.47 -27.62
N TYR A 16 7.62 -16.05 -26.60
CA TYR A 16 6.94 -16.43 -25.35
C TYR A 16 6.85 -15.25 -24.37
N GLY A 17 7.92 -14.45 -24.24
CA GLY A 17 7.97 -13.29 -23.34
C GLY A 17 7.11 -12.12 -23.80
N GLY A 18 6.97 -11.90 -25.11
CA GLY A 18 6.08 -10.87 -25.66
C GLY A 18 4.60 -11.11 -25.37
N LYS A 19 4.25 -12.27 -24.81
CA LYS A 19 2.87 -12.67 -24.48
C LYS A 19 2.51 -12.50 -23.01
N CYS A 20 3.45 -12.13 -22.13
CA CYS A 20 3.16 -11.97 -20.71
C CYS A 20 2.02 -10.98 -20.45
N ALA A 21 2.02 -9.82 -21.11
CA ALA A 21 0.96 -8.82 -20.97
C ALA A 21 -0.37 -9.20 -21.67
N GLU A 22 -0.35 -10.24 -22.52
CA GLU A 22 -1.53 -10.78 -23.18
C GLU A 22 -2.21 -11.85 -22.30
N TYR A 23 -1.42 -12.65 -21.59
CA TYR A 23 -1.92 -13.76 -20.77
C TYR A 23 -2.22 -13.36 -19.33
N ILE A 24 -1.50 -12.36 -18.82
CA ILE A 24 -1.56 -11.92 -17.43
C ILE A 24 -1.92 -10.44 -17.41
N ASP A 25 -2.89 -10.07 -16.57
CA ASP A 25 -3.15 -8.66 -16.25
C ASP A 25 -2.09 -8.12 -15.27
N ILE A 26 -0.86 -7.99 -15.78
CA ILE A 26 0.30 -7.49 -15.02
C ILE A 26 0.13 -6.05 -14.52
N LYS A 27 -0.94 -5.34 -14.92
CA LYS A 27 -1.22 -3.98 -14.48
C LYS A 27 -1.96 -3.95 -13.15
N ASN A 28 -2.84 -4.92 -12.92
CA ASN A 28 -3.73 -4.94 -11.76
C ASN A 28 -3.43 -6.10 -10.81
N GLU A 29 -2.82 -7.19 -11.29
CA GLU A 29 -2.48 -8.34 -10.46
C GLU A 29 -1.27 -8.09 -9.57
N VAL A 30 -1.39 -8.51 -8.31
CA VAL A 30 -0.28 -8.63 -7.37
C VAL A 30 0.23 -10.06 -7.37
N ILE A 31 1.48 -10.26 -7.74
CA ILE A 31 2.09 -11.58 -7.96
C ILE A 31 3.25 -11.75 -6.98
N ASP A 32 3.04 -12.60 -5.98
CA ASP A 32 3.93 -12.74 -4.84
C ASP A 32 5.00 -13.82 -5.00
N SER A 33 4.92 -14.62 -6.06
CA SER A 33 5.89 -15.70 -6.30
C SER A 33 6.10 -16.01 -7.80
N PRO A 34 7.25 -16.60 -8.16
CA PRO A 34 7.47 -17.16 -9.49
C PRO A 34 6.40 -18.20 -9.87
N GLU A 35 5.97 -19.02 -8.92
CA GLU A 35 4.98 -20.09 -9.12
C GLU A 35 3.62 -19.50 -9.52
N GLN A 36 3.19 -18.44 -8.84
CA GLN A 36 1.96 -17.72 -9.18
C GLN A 36 2.07 -17.08 -10.57
N PHE A 37 3.21 -16.45 -10.89
CA PHE A 37 3.45 -15.85 -12.21
C PHE A 37 3.34 -16.89 -13.33
N ILE A 38 3.93 -18.07 -13.12
CA ILE A 38 3.89 -19.19 -14.06
C ILE A 38 2.45 -19.71 -14.20
N ALA A 39 1.72 -19.89 -13.11
CA ALA A 39 0.34 -20.36 -13.14
C ALA A 39 -0.56 -19.41 -13.95
N LEU A 40 -0.48 -18.10 -13.67
CA LEU A 40 -1.23 -17.07 -14.41
C LEU A 40 -0.88 -17.07 -15.90
N TYR A 41 0.40 -17.23 -16.25
CA TYR A 41 0.83 -17.34 -17.64
C TYR A 41 0.16 -18.51 -18.35
N PHE A 42 0.20 -19.71 -17.76
CA PHE A 42 -0.36 -20.91 -18.36
C PHE A 42 -1.89 -20.88 -18.46
N GLN A 43 -2.57 -20.33 -17.45
CA GLN A 43 -4.01 -20.11 -17.52
C GLN A 43 -4.39 -19.12 -18.64
N GLY A 44 -3.68 -18.00 -18.75
CA GLY A 44 -3.94 -17.03 -19.81
C GLY A 44 -3.69 -17.63 -21.18
N PHE A 45 -2.63 -18.42 -21.33
CA PHE A 45 -2.33 -19.14 -22.55
C PHE A 45 -3.43 -20.17 -22.88
N LEU A 46 -3.91 -20.94 -21.88
CA LEU A 46 -5.02 -21.87 -22.05
C LEU A 46 -6.30 -21.15 -22.49
N ARG A 47 -6.68 -20.05 -21.83
CA ARG A 47 -7.83 -19.21 -22.22
C ARG A 47 -7.72 -18.70 -23.65
N THR A 48 -6.51 -18.31 -24.09
CA THR A 48 -6.28 -17.92 -25.48
C THR A 48 -6.54 -19.09 -26.44
N LEU A 49 -6.07 -20.30 -26.12
CA LEU A 49 -6.31 -21.49 -26.95
C LEU A 49 -7.79 -21.87 -27.01
N GLU A 50 -8.49 -21.83 -25.88
CA GLU A 50 -9.93 -22.08 -25.80
C GLU A 50 -10.72 -21.05 -26.62
N GLY A 51 -10.36 -19.77 -26.52
CA GLY A 51 -10.98 -18.68 -27.28
C GLY A 51 -10.78 -18.77 -28.80
N LEU A 52 -9.77 -19.51 -29.28
CA LEU A 52 -9.57 -19.77 -30.71
C LEU A 52 -10.59 -20.78 -31.27
N GLY A 53 -11.16 -21.66 -30.43
CA GLY A 53 -12.06 -22.73 -30.87
C GLY A 53 -11.48 -23.55 -32.04
N LYS A 54 -12.23 -23.66 -33.14
CA LYS A 54 -11.83 -24.37 -34.37
C LYS A 54 -10.54 -23.84 -35.03
N TYR A 55 -10.09 -22.64 -34.67
CA TYR A 55 -8.85 -22.05 -35.19
C TYR A 55 -7.60 -22.45 -34.38
N ALA A 56 -7.77 -23.20 -33.28
CA ALA A 56 -6.68 -23.81 -32.53
C ALA A 56 -6.11 -25.03 -33.29
N ARG A 57 -5.46 -24.77 -34.42
CA ARG A 57 -4.89 -25.79 -35.33
C ARG A 57 -3.54 -25.36 -35.89
N ALA A 58 -2.83 -26.29 -36.53
CA ALA A 58 -1.51 -26.05 -37.10
C ALA A 58 -1.46 -24.81 -38.01
N GLY A 59 -0.39 -24.03 -37.89
CA GLY A 59 -0.20 -22.75 -38.58
C GLY A 59 -0.77 -21.55 -37.81
N ASN A 60 -1.53 -21.78 -36.73
CA ASN A 60 -1.85 -20.73 -35.77
C ASN A 60 -0.70 -20.61 -34.75
N ARG A 61 -0.12 -19.41 -34.62
CA ARG A 61 1.03 -19.14 -33.75
C ARG A 61 0.85 -19.60 -32.29
N TYR A 62 -0.35 -19.51 -31.72
CA TYR A 62 -0.63 -19.91 -30.34
C TYR A 62 -0.69 -21.42 -30.21
N TYR A 63 -1.36 -22.07 -31.17
CA TYR A 63 -1.45 -23.51 -31.22
C TYR A 63 -0.07 -24.15 -31.47
N ASP A 64 0.71 -23.61 -32.39
CA ASP A 64 2.06 -24.10 -32.68
C ASP A 64 2.97 -23.96 -31.44
N ALA A 65 2.89 -22.84 -30.72
CA ALA A 65 3.59 -22.67 -29.44
C ALA A 65 3.12 -23.68 -28.37
N PHE A 66 1.81 -23.94 -28.27
CA PHE A 66 1.27 -24.97 -27.39
C PHE A 66 1.83 -26.36 -27.72
N VAL A 67 1.85 -26.72 -29.01
CA VAL A 67 2.40 -28.00 -29.48
C VAL A 67 3.87 -28.12 -29.09
N HIS A 68 4.67 -27.06 -29.21
CA HIS A 68 6.07 -27.07 -28.77
C HIS A 68 6.21 -27.37 -27.27
N VAL A 69 5.42 -26.69 -26.43
CA VAL A 69 5.47 -26.88 -24.98
C VAL A 69 4.99 -28.28 -24.57
N LYS A 70 3.90 -28.76 -25.18
CA LYS A 70 3.31 -30.08 -24.91
C LYS A 70 4.18 -31.23 -25.38
N LYS A 71 4.77 -31.12 -26.58
CA LYS A 71 5.55 -32.20 -27.21
C LYS A 71 6.95 -32.35 -26.62
N TYR A 72 7.58 -31.26 -26.18
CA TYR A 72 8.99 -31.27 -25.82
C TYR A 72 9.22 -30.87 -24.34
N PRO A 73 9.51 -31.82 -23.44
CA PRO A 73 9.81 -31.54 -22.03
C PRO A 73 10.99 -30.57 -21.82
N LYS A 74 11.92 -30.49 -22.77
CA LYS A 74 13.01 -29.49 -22.76
C LYS A 74 12.46 -28.07 -22.93
N VAL A 75 11.49 -27.86 -23.83
CA VAL A 75 10.84 -26.55 -24.05
C VAL A 75 10.02 -26.17 -22.82
N GLN A 76 9.31 -27.11 -22.21
CA GLN A 76 8.57 -26.86 -20.97
C GLN A 76 9.49 -26.40 -19.82
N ARG A 77 10.63 -27.09 -19.61
CA ARG A 77 11.61 -26.70 -18.57
C ARG A 77 12.23 -25.34 -18.86
N TRP A 78 12.59 -25.07 -20.12
CA TRP A 78 13.09 -23.76 -20.53
C TRP A 78 12.05 -22.66 -20.26
N LEU A 79 10.78 -22.86 -20.64
CA LEU A 79 9.72 -21.87 -20.45
C LEU A 79 9.51 -21.56 -18.96
N LYS A 80 9.47 -22.58 -18.10
CA LYS A 80 9.39 -22.39 -16.64
C LYS A 80 10.55 -21.53 -16.14
N LEU A 81 11.79 -21.87 -16.50
CA LEU A 81 12.98 -21.11 -16.09
C LEU A 81 12.96 -19.66 -16.62
N PHE A 82 12.54 -19.49 -17.87
CA PHE A 82 12.40 -18.17 -18.50
C PHE A 82 11.38 -17.31 -17.75
N LEU A 83 10.22 -17.86 -17.41
CA LEU A 83 9.17 -17.18 -16.66
C LEU A 83 9.61 -16.86 -15.22
N THR A 84 10.28 -17.79 -14.52
CA THR A 84 10.89 -17.52 -13.21
C THR A 84 11.84 -16.33 -13.25
N ARG A 85 12.77 -16.31 -14.22
CA ARG A 85 13.71 -15.20 -14.39
C ARG A 85 13.01 -13.90 -14.75
N THR A 86 11.96 -13.98 -15.56
CA THR A 86 11.14 -12.82 -15.95
C THR A 86 10.46 -12.20 -14.73
N TYR A 87 9.85 -13.03 -13.89
CA TYR A 87 9.26 -12.59 -12.62
C TYR A 87 10.31 -11.92 -11.72
N LEU A 88 11.43 -12.59 -11.44
CA LEU A 88 12.45 -12.08 -10.52
C LEU A 88 13.03 -10.72 -10.95
N ARG A 89 13.18 -10.49 -12.26
CA ARG A 89 13.61 -9.17 -12.78
C ARG A 89 12.59 -8.05 -12.60
N ASN A 90 11.31 -8.41 -12.43
CA ASN A 90 10.19 -7.48 -12.28
C ASN A 90 9.52 -7.62 -10.91
N TYR A 91 10.22 -8.20 -9.93
CA TYR A 91 9.65 -8.52 -8.61
C TYR A 91 9.01 -7.30 -7.95
N ASP A 92 9.72 -6.18 -7.87
CA ASP A 92 9.20 -4.96 -7.22
C ASP A 92 7.93 -4.44 -7.91
N ALA A 93 7.87 -4.53 -9.24
CA ALA A 93 6.74 -4.07 -10.04
C ALA A 93 5.52 -4.98 -9.99
N LEU A 94 5.71 -6.27 -9.70
CA LEU A 94 4.64 -7.27 -9.70
C LEU A 94 4.16 -7.62 -8.29
N SER A 95 5.02 -7.56 -7.27
CA SER A 95 4.74 -8.08 -5.92
C SER A 95 4.06 -7.09 -4.97
N LYS A 96 3.71 -5.89 -5.45
CA LYS A 96 3.15 -4.82 -4.63
C LYS A 96 1.84 -4.29 -5.20
N LYS A 97 0.87 -4.11 -4.32
CA LYS A 97 -0.36 -3.38 -4.68
C LYS A 97 -0.02 -1.92 -4.90
N ARG A 98 -0.26 -1.43 -6.11
CA ARG A 98 0.00 -0.04 -6.48
C ARG A 98 -1.07 0.88 -5.87
N PRO A 99 -0.70 2.03 -5.28
CA PRO A 99 -1.68 3.05 -4.96
C PRO A 99 -2.35 3.60 -6.22
N SER A 100 -3.60 4.03 -6.09
CA SER A 100 -4.24 4.83 -7.14
C SER A 100 -3.46 6.15 -7.32
N ILE A 101 -3.80 6.94 -8.35
CA ILE A 101 -3.14 8.23 -8.56
C ILE A 101 -3.40 9.15 -7.35
N GLU A 102 -4.61 9.13 -6.82
CA GLU A 102 -5.05 9.94 -5.69
C GLU A 102 -4.40 9.49 -4.37
N ASP A 103 -4.13 8.19 -4.23
CA ASP A 103 -3.49 7.61 -3.06
C ASP A 103 -1.95 7.51 -3.18
N ALA A 104 -1.36 7.90 -4.32
CA ALA A 104 0.10 7.85 -4.55
C ALA A 104 0.85 9.03 -3.91
N GLU A 105 0.12 9.90 -3.22
CA GLU A 105 0.66 10.96 -2.39
C GLU A 105 -0.20 11.11 -1.13
N ILE A 106 0.45 11.46 -0.03
CA ILE A 106 -0.23 11.88 1.18
C ILE A 106 0.33 13.22 1.65
N TRP A 107 -0.52 14.00 2.30
CA TRP A 107 -0.14 15.27 2.90
C TRP A 107 -0.33 15.18 4.40
N ILE A 108 0.63 15.68 5.16
CA ILE A 108 0.64 15.59 6.62
C ILE A 108 0.94 16.95 7.24
N GLY A 109 0.56 17.13 8.50
CA GLY A 109 0.94 18.29 9.30
C GLY A 109 -0.05 19.46 9.27
N GLN A 110 0.29 20.51 10.01
CA GLN A 110 -0.58 21.64 10.30
C GLN A 110 -0.60 22.67 9.15
N LYS A 111 -1.51 23.65 9.22
CA LYS A 111 -1.79 24.61 8.12
C LYS A 111 -0.53 25.23 7.50
N ASN A 112 0.39 25.71 8.33
CA ASN A 112 1.59 26.43 7.91
C ASN A 112 2.87 25.57 7.95
N ALA A 113 2.74 24.30 8.31
CA ALA A 113 3.84 23.35 8.44
C ALA A 113 3.34 21.98 7.95
N SER A 114 3.04 21.93 6.66
CA SER A 114 2.60 20.69 6.01
C SER A 114 3.62 20.21 5.02
N TYR A 115 3.67 18.89 4.88
CA TYR A 115 4.63 18.20 4.06
C TYR A 115 3.93 17.15 3.22
N GLY A 116 4.41 16.92 2.00
CA GLY A 116 3.93 15.85 1.14
C GLY A 116 4.87 14.66 1.20
N LEU A 117 4.31 13.45 1.20
CA LEU A 117 5.06 12.22 0.92
C LEU A 117 4.52 11.63 -0.39
N LEU A 118 5.36 11.66 -1.42
CA LEU A 118 5.05 11.15 -2.74
C LEU A 118 5.90 9.91 -3.01
N VAL A 119 5.35 8.97 -3.78
CA VAL A 119 6.04 7.73 -4.16
C VAL A 119 7.24 7.98 -5.10
N THR A 120 7.08 8.92 -6.03
CA THR A 120 8.09 9.26 -7.04
C THR A 120 8.06 10.78 -7.29
N PRO A 121 8.49 11.59 -6.31
CA PRO A 121 8.33 13.05 -6.37
C PRO A 121 9.08 13.67 -7.54
N ARG A 122 8.42 14.58 -8.27
CA ARG A 122 9.02 15.51 -9.24
C ARG A 122 8.39 16.88 -9.08
N PHE A 123 9.19 17.93 -9.15
CA PHE A 123 8.72 19.31 -9.12
C PHE A 123 8.60 19.85 -10.55
N ILE A 124 7.38 20.17 -10.98
CA ILE A 124 7.10 20.63 -12.33
C ILE A 124 6.12 21.80 -12.26
N LYS A 125 6.49 22.94 -12.88
CA LYS A 125 5.65 24.14 -12.99
C LYS A 125 5.13 24.67 -11.64
N GLY A 126 5.95 24.61 -10.59
CA GLY A 126 5.60 25.11 -9.27
C GLY A 126 4.81 24.12 -8.41
N GLU A 127 4.61 22.89 -8.87
CA GLU A 127 3.83 21.88 -8.16
C GLU A 127 4.57 20.55 -8.07
N TRP A 128 4.32 19.83 -6.97
CA TRP A 128 4.79 18.45 -6.79
C TRP A 128 3.83 17.48 -7.46
N GLU A 129 4.38 16.53 -8.22
CA GLU A 129 3.63 15.41 -8.76
C GLU A 129 4.43 14.11 -8.69
N ASN A 130 3.73 12.98 -8.91
CA ASN A 130 4.37 11.68 -9.04
C ASN A 130 4.79 11.39 -10.49
N ASP A 131 5.98 10.83 -10.68
CA ASP A 131 6.32 10.13 -11.91
C ASP A 131 5.52 8.83 -12.07
N LYS A 132 4.39 8.94 -12.78
CA LYS A 132 3.45 7.84 -12.96
C LYS A 132 4.08 6.60 -13.61
N SER A 133 5.17 6.72 -14.38
CA SER A 133 5.86 5.57 -14.98
C SER A 133 6.76 4.83 -13.98
N GLU A 134 7.26 5.54 -12.98
CA GLU A 134 8.25 5.02 -12.03
C GLU A 134 7.64 4.49 -10.74
N ILE A 135 6.37 4.81 -10.43
CA ILE A 135 5.66 4.29 -9.24
C ILE A 135 5.83 2.76 -9.11
N ARG A 136 5.72 2.03 -10.23
CA ARG A 136 5.85 0.56 -10.27
C ARG A 136 7.26 0.05 -9.97
N HIS A 137 8.29 0.86 -10.22
CA HIS A 137 9.69 0.49 -10.02
C HIS A 137 10.26 1.02 -8.72
N PHE A 138 9.48 1.84 -8.00
CA PHE A 138 9.81 2.26 -6.65
C PHE A 138 10.10 1.02 -5.80
N LYS A 139 11.27 0.94 -5.15
CA LYS A 139 11.71 -0.30 -4.49
C LYS A 139 11.10 -0.48 -3.10
N PRO A 140 11.13 0.51 -2.19
CA PRO A 140 10.54 0.35 -0.86
C PRO A 140 9.06 0.01 -0.91
N LYS A 141 8.56 -0.56 0.18
CA LYS A 141 7.12 -0.67 0.42
C LYS A 141 6.52 0.72 0.60
N TYR A 142 5.32 0.95 0.07
CA TYR A 142 4.65 2.24 0.22
C TYR A 142 4.32 2.52 1.68
N TRP A 143 4.38 3.79 2.06
CA TRP A 143 4.02 4.30 3.39
C TRP A 143 4.77 3.63 4.55
N THR A 144 6.04 3.27 4.33
CA THR A 144 6.94 2.71 5.36
C THR A 144 8.08 3.66 5.71
N ILE A 145 8.86 3.33 6.74
CA ILE A 145 10.13 4.02 7.02
C ILE A 145 11.05 4.01 5.79
N GLY A 146 11.15 2.88 5.09
CA GLY A 146 11.95 2.79 3.87
C GLY A 146 11.45 3.72 2.76
N HIS A 147 10.14 4.00 2.70
CA HIS A 147 9.58 4.97 1.76
C HIS A 147 10.08 6.38 2.05
N VAL A 148 9.86 6.88 3.28
CA VAL A 148 10.21 8.27 3.61
C VAL A 148 11.72 8.52 3.56
N LEU A 149 12.56 7.52 3.86
CA LEU A 149 14.00 7.64 3.66
C LEU A 149 14.40 7.71 2.18
N ALA A 150 13.65 7.05 1.30
CA ALA A 150 13.97 7.02 -0.13
C ALA A 150 13.53 8.28 -0.89
N THR A 151 12.44 8.93 -0.45
CA THR A 151 11.86 10.07 -1.19
C THR A 151 11.91 11.39 -0.42
N GLY A 152 12.12 11.35 0.89
CA GLY A 152 12.01 12.50 1.76
C GLY A 152 10.57 13.00 1.89
N LEU A 153 10.42 14.18 2.46
CA LEU A 153 9.16 14.92 2.52
C LEU A 153 9.27 16.20 1.70
N VAL A 154 8.32 16.43 0.79
CA VAL A 154 8.31 17.62 -0.06
C VAL A 154 7.68 18.82 0.65
N ILE A 155 8.19 20.01 0.37
CA ILE A 155 7.62 21.27 0.84
C ILE A 155 6.59 21.78 -0.19
N PRO A 156 5.35 22.11 0.21
CA PRO A 156 4.35 22.63 -0.70
C PRO A 156 4.86 23.86 -1.47
N ASP A 157 4.60 23.93 -2.78
CA ASP A 157 4.85 25.10 -3.63
C ASP A 157 6.33 25.50 -3.80
N GLU A 158 7.25 24.73 -3.23
CA GLU A 158 8.70 24.98 -3.27
C GLU A 158 9.42 23.74 -3.80
N ASP A 159 10.45 23.93 -4.64
CA ASP A 159 11.30 22.84 -5.14
C ASP A 159 12.31 22.38 -4.07
N GLU A 160 11.79 22.09 -2.88
CA GLU A 160 12.56 21.72 -1.71
C GLU A 160 12.02 20.44 -1.07
N ARG A 161 12.97 19.66 -0.54
CA ARG A 161 12.71 18.37 0.11
C ARG A 161 13.48 18.28 1.41
N ILE A 162 12.80 17.77 2.43
CA ILE A 162 13.41 17.34 3.68
C ILE A 162 13.83 15.89 3.48
N GLU A 163 15.14 15.68 3.35
CA GLU A 163 15.74 14.37 3.26
C GLU A 163 16.17 13.87 4.65
N PHE A 164 16.24 12.55 4.80
CA PHE A 164 16.63 11.91 6.05
C PHE A 164 17.79 10.96 5.79
N GLU A 165 18.89 11.17 6.50
CA GLU A 165 20.09 10.33 6.37
C GLU A 165 19.84 8.89 6.83
N ASP A 166 19.08 8.73 7.92
CA ASP A 166 18.79 7.44 8.50
C ASP A 166 17.42 7.40 9.21
N VAL A 167 17.09 6.22 9.74
CA VAL A 167 15.87 5.95 10.50
C VAL A 167 15.73 6.91 11.70
N GLU A 168 16.83 7.23 12.39
CA GLU A 168 16.79 8.08 13.58
C GLU A 168 16.54 9.55 13.23
N GLY A 169 17.07 10.03 12.11
CA GLY A 169 16.79 11.35 11.56
C GLY A 169 15.29 11.53 11.32
N TYR A 170 14.66 10.56 10.65
CA TYR A 170 13.21 10.57 10.44
C TYR A 170 12.42 10.50 11.76
N LEU A 171 12.76 9.56 12.67
CA LEU A 171 12.04 9.42 13.94
C LEU A 171 12.17 10.67 14.83
N THR A 172 13.32 11.35 14.75
CA THR A 172 13.55 12.63 15.44
C THR A 172 12.67 13.74 14.85
N PHE A 173 12.57 13.83 13.53
CA PHE A 173 11.66 14.76 12.86
C PHE A 173 10.19 14.49 13.20
N LEU A 174 9.75 13.23 13.13
CA LEU A 174 8.39 12.81 13.49
C LEU A 174 8.02 13.30 14.89
N ILE A 175 8.87 13.02 15.88
CA ILE A 175 8.57 13.38 17.28
C ILE A 175 8.67 14.89 17.49
N ASN A 176 9.76 15.53 17.06
CA ASN A 176 10.07 16.90 17.47
C ASN A 176 9.40 17.96 16.59
N THR A 177 9.07 17.63 15.35
CA THR A 177 8.49 18.58 14.38
C THR A 177 7.00 18.32 14.16
N LEU A 178 6.58 17.06 14.05
CA LEU A 178 5.16 16.76 13.78
C LEU A 178 4.36 16.61 15.08
N VAL A 179 4.74 15.66 15.94
CA VAL A 179 3.93 15.29 17.12
C VAL A 179 4.03 16.31 18.24
N ARG A 180 5.23 16.82 18.55
CA ARG A 180 5.41 17.79 19.64
C ARG A 180 4.55 19.06 19.47
N ASN A 181 4.26 19.45 18.23
CA ASN A 181 3.47 20.63 17.91
C ASN A 181 1.96 20.47 18.19
N SER A 182 1.45 19.25 18.46
CA SER A 182 0.08 19.08 18.93
C SER A 182 -0.09 19.48 20.41
N GLY A 183 0.99 19.44 21.19
CA GLY A 183 0.96 19.66 22.64
C GLY A 183 0.34 18.52 23.45
N SER A 184 -0.13 17.45 22.78
CA SER A 184 -0.74 16.29 23.43
C SER A 184 0.31 15.40 24.08
N VAL A 185 0.23 15.25 25.41
CA VAL A 185 1.10 14.34 26.16
C VAL A 185 0.86 12.87 25.79
N HIS A 186 -0.34 12.53 25.32
CA HIS A 186 -0.70 11.18 24.91
C HIS A 186 -0.11 10.85 23.54
N GLU A 187 -0.28 11.72 22.55
CA GLU A 187 0.34 11.54 21.24
C GLU A 187 1.86 11.45 21.33
N LEU A 188 2.49 12.33 22.13
CA LEU A 188 3.93 12.31 22.33
C LEU A 188 4.41 10.99 22.97
N ALA A 189 3.65 10.43 23.90
CA ALA A 189 3.97 9.15 24.52
C ALA A 189 3.86 7.99 23.51
N ILE A 190 2.78 7.94 22.72
CA ILE A 190 2.59 6.94 21.65
C ILE A 190 3.71 7.04 20.60
N ALA A 191 4.09 8.25 20.17
CA ALA A 191 5.17 8.45 19.21
C ALA A 191 6.54 8.00 19.76
N LYS A 192 6.78 8.14 21.07
CA LYS A 192 8.00 7.60 21.72
C LYS A 192 8.00 6.08 21.76
N LEU A 193 6.85 5.45 22.03
CA LEU A 193 6.71 3.99 21.99
C LEU A 193 6.90 3.47 20.56
N TYR A 194 6.36 4.16 19.55
CA TYR A 194 6.62 3.88 18.14
C TYR A 194 8.10 3.94 17.79
N ARG A 195 8.82 5.00 18.21
CA ARG A 195 10.27 5.08 18.01
C ARG A 195 11.01 3.91 18.64
N LYS A 196 10.65 3.53 19.87
CA LYS A 196 11.24 2.36 20.54
C LYS A 196 10.97 1.08 19.73
N PHE A 197 9.73 0.87 19.31
CA PHE A 197 9.34 -0.28 18.49
C PHE A 197 10.12 -0.37 17.17
N VAL A 198 10.32 0.76 16.48
CA VAL A 198 11.12 0.80 15.25
C VAL A 198 12.58 0.45 15.52
N ARG A 199 13.18 0.99 16.59
CA ARG A 199 14.57 0.71 16.98
C ARG A 199 14.80 -0.75 17.34
N ASP A 200 13.83 -1.38 18.00
CA ASP A 200 13.93 -2.77 18.45
C ASP A 200 13.68 -3.77 17.30
N SER A 201 13.22 -3.31 16.14
CA SER A 201 12.93 -4.16 14.98
C SER A 201 14.18 -4.57 14.22
N LYS A 202 14.18 -5.81 13.73
CA LYS A 202 15.21 -6.34 12.81
C LYS A 202 15.08 -5.81 11.38
N ALA A 203 13.93 -5.26 11.02
CA ALA A 203 13.62 -4.75 9.69
C ALA A 203 12.93 -3.38 9.77
N PRO A 204 13.61 -2.34 10.28
CA PRO A 204 12.98 -1.04 10.55
C PRO A 204 12.43 -0.37 9.29
N LEU A 205 13.07 -0.57 8.14
CA LEU A 205 12.64 -0.01 6.85
C LEU A 205 11.30 -0.56 6.37
N GLU A 206 10.89 -1.73 6.85
CA GLU A 206 9.66 -2.41 6.45
C GLU A 206 8.46 -1.98 7.30
N ILE A 207 8.68 -1.23 8.38
CA ILE A 207 7.63 -0.81 9.31
C ILE A 207 6.79 0.30 8.66
N PRO A 208 5.45 0.17 8.65
CA PRO A 208 4.53 1.23 8.23
C PRO A 208 4.72 2.50 9.06
N LEU A 209 4.51 3.65 8.45
CA LEU A 209 4.58 4.93 9.15
C LEU A 209 3.41 5.06 10.14
N LEU A 210 3.71 5.48 11.37
CA LEU A 210 2.72 6.10 12.26
C LEU A 210 2.55 7.56 11.82
N ILE A 211 1.50 7.84 11.04
CA ILE A 211 1.32 9.13 10.37
C ILE A 211 0.47 10.06 11.25
N PRO A 212 1.03 11.11 11.86
CA PRO A 212 0.23 12.12 12.54
C PRO A 212 -0.37 13.10 11.55
N GLU A 213 -1.49 13.73 11.94
CA GLU A 213 -2.04 14.90 11.24
C GLU A 213 -2.26 14.66 9.73
N LEU A 214 -2.72 13.46 9.36
CA LEU A 214 -2.98 13.11 7.97
C LEU A 214 -4.08 14.02 7.39
N ARG A 215 -3.80 14.60 6.24
CA ARG A 215 -4.70 15.50 5.50
C ARG A 215 -5.48 14.72 4.45
N TYR A 216 -6.64 14.20 4.84
CA TYR A 216 -7.51 13.41 3.95
C TYR A 216 -8.08 14.21 2.76
N GLY A 217 -8.09 15.55 2.86
CA GLY A 217 -8.42 16.44 1.75
C GLY A 217 -7.25 16.78 0.83
N GLY A 218 -6.07 16.17 1.04
CA GLY A 218 -4.84 16.46 0.32
C GLY A 218 -4.20 17.80 0.71
N LYS A 219 -3.66 18.53 -0.27
CA LYS A 219 -3.00 19.83 -0.08
C LYS A 219 -3.93 20.96 0.39
N LYS A 220 -5.27 20.77 0.36
CA LYS A 220 -6.26 21.80 0.69
C LYS A 220 -5.99 22.46 2.05
N VAL A 221 -6.26 23.77 2.15
CA VAL A 221 -5.94 24.56 3.35
C VAL A 221 -6.87 24.27 4.53
N LYS A 222 -8.14 23.95 4.26
CA LYS A 222 -9.15 23.66 5.29
C LYS A 222 -9.41 22.16 5.34
N HIS A 223 -8.96 21.53 6.42
CA HIS A 223 -9.25 20.13 6.74
C HIS A 223 -10.50 20.05 7.60
N GLU A 224 -11.46 19.23 7.18
CA GLU A 224 -12.74 19.08 7.90
C GLU A 224 -12.56 18.33 9.21
N HIS A 225 -11.83 17.22 9.17
CA HIS A 225 -11.53 16.36 10.32
C HIS A 225 -10.11 15.82 10.19
N ARG A 226 -9.49 15.54 11.33
CA ARG A 226 -8.16 14.92 11.45
C ARG A 226 -8.23 13.83 12.49
N LEU A 227 -7.35 12.85 12.34
CA LEU A 227 -7.11 11.84 13.35
C LEU A 227 -5.71 12.06 13.93
N ASP A 228 -5.55 11.73 15.19
CA ASP A 228 -4.26 11.85 15.86
C ASP A 228 -3.19 11.03 15.15
N PHE A 229 -3.53 9.79 14.77
CA PHE A 229 -2.67 8.95 13.95
C PHE A 229 -3.44 8.19 12.87
N THR A 230 -2.73 7.88 11.79
CA THR A 230 -3.16 6.93 10.76
C THR A 230 -2.02 5.98 10.42
N ILE A 231 -2.36 4.73 10.16
CA ILE A 231 -1.46 3.76 9.54
C ILE A 231 -2.06 3.36 8.21
N ILE A 232 -1.21 3.24 7.19
CA ILE A 232 -1.58 2.70 5.88
C ILE A 232 -0.85 1.38 5.71
N ASP A 233 -1.61 0.31 5.50
CA ASP A 233 -1.05 -1.02 5.27
C ASP A 233 -0.29 -1.03 3.92
N PRO A 234 1.00 -1.38 3.88
CA PRO A 234 1.84 -1.36 2.68
C PRO A 234 1.47 -2.44 1.64
N HIS A 235 0.70 -3.45 2.03
CA HIS A 235 0.27 -4.56 1.19
C HIS A 235 -1.14 -4.36 0.64
N THR A 236 -2.07 -3.94 1.50
CA THR A 236 -3.49 -3.78 1.13
C THR A 236 -3.85 -2.35 0.77
N LEU A 237 -3.04 -1.37 1.19
CA LEU A 237 -3.27 0.08 1.11
C LEU A 237 -4.49 0.57 1.90
N SER A 238 -5.06 -0.32 2.72
CA SER A 238 -6.14 0.03 3.64
C SER A 238 -5.58 0.95 4.74
N LYS A 239 -6.37 1.96 5.08
CA LYS A 239 -6.02 2.93 6.14
C LYS A 239 -6.76 2.54 7.41
N VAL A 240 -6.12 2.68 8.56
CA VAL A 240 -6.75 2.62 9.88
C VAL A 240 -6.38 3.88 10.65
N GLY A 241 -7.37 4.48 11.29
CA GLY A 241 -7.20 5.70 12.05
C GLY A 241 -7.31 5.47 13.55
N PHE A 242 -6.59 6.28 14.33
CA PHE A 242 -6.60 6.23 15.79
C PHE A 242 -6.86 7.62 16.33
N GLU A 243 -7.81 7.71 17.24
CA GLU A 243 -8.17 8.94 17.95
C GLU A 243 -7.97 8.71 19.46
N LEU A 244 -7.17 9.56 20.08
CA LEU A 244 -6.96 9.67 21.51
C LEU A 244 -7.93 10.75 22.00
N SER A 245 -9.13 10.35 22.40
CA SER A 245 -10.24 11.26 22.74
C SER A 245 -10.44 11.40 24.26
N PRO A 246 -9.65 12.24 24.96
CA PRO A 246 -9.92 12.51 26.36
C PRO A 246 -11.20 13.35 26.51
N TRP A 247 -12.04 12.99 27.49
CA TRP A 247 -13.27 13.68 27.85
C TRP A 247 -13.04 15.15 28.15
N SER A 248 -11.89 15.51 28.73
CA SER A 248 -11.54 16.90 29.02
C SER A 248 -11.54 17.81 27.79
N THR A 249 -11.34 17.24 26.59
CA THR A 249 -11.28 18.00 25.33
C THR A 249 -12.66 18.07 24.65
N HIS A 250 -13.46 17.01 24.72
CA HIS A 250 -14.77 16.91 24.05
C HIS A 250 -15.97 17.31 24.93
N GLY A 251 -15.79 17.29 26.25
CA GLY A 251 -16.79 17.64 27.27
C GLY A 251 -16.64 19.06 27.83
N LEU A 252 -15.84 19.92 27.20
CA LEU A 252 -15.59 21.28 27.70
C LEU A 252 -16.85 22.14 27.56
N LEU A 253 -17.54 22.36 28.68
CA LEU A 253 -18.77 23.12 28.75
C LEU A 253 -18.48 24.58 29.16
N SER A 254 -19.00 25.53 28.39
CA SER A 254 -18.98 26.94 28.75
C SER A 254 -20.19 27.28 29.65
N GLY A 255 -19.98 28.16 30.63
CA GLY A 255 -21.07 28.68 31.47
C GLY A 255 -21.70 27.66 32.44
N THR A 256 -20.90 26.86 33.13
CA THR A 256 -21.37 25.84 34.09
C THR A 256 -21.84 26.39 35.44
N LYS A 257 -21.56 27.66 35.76
CA LYS A 257 -21.86 28.27 37.07
C LYS A 257 -23.35 28.29 37.45
N GLU A 258 -24.26 28.28 36.48
CA GLU A 258 -25.70 28.35 36.70
C GLU A 258 -26.46 27.07 36.31
N LYS A 259 -25.74 26.04 35.82
CA LYS A 259 -26.35 24.80 35.32
C LYS A 259 -26.36 23.74 36.43
N THR A 260 -27.45 22.98 36.51
CA THR A 260 -27.49 21.80 37.40
C THR A 260 -26.54 20.72 36.87
N GLN A 261 -26.01 19.87 37.75
CA GLN A 261 -25.13 18.76 37.34
C GLN A 261 -25.76 17.86 36.28
N LYS A 262 -27.09 17.68 36.33
CA LYS A 262 -27.84 16.93 35.33
C LYS A 262 -27.79 17.61 33.96
N ALA A 263 -28.06 18.92 33.90
CA ALA A 263 -28.00 19.69 32.66
C ALA A 263 -26.59 19.73 32.05
N ILE A 264 -25.56 19.83 32.90
CA ILE A 264 -24.14 19.73 32.51
C ILE A 264 -23.88 18.36 31.87
N ASN A 265 -24.29 17.27 32.51
CA ASN A 265 -24.06 15.92 31.99
C ASN A 265 -24.82 15.65 30.67
N ASP A 266 -26.06 16.13 30.55
CA ASP A 266 -26.86 15.98 29.33
C ASP A 266 -26.23 16.75 28.15
N GLU A 267 -25.76 17.99 28.37
CA GLU A 267 -25.10 18.80 27.34
C GLU A 267 -23.75 18.23 26.92
N ALA A 268 -22.95 17.72 27.87
CA ALA A 268 -21.69 17.06 27.55
C ALA A 268 -21.91 15.79 26.72
N ARG A 269 -22.92 14.98 27.07
CA ARG A 269 -23.30 13.79 26.29
C ARG A 269 -23.72 14.18 24.87
N GLU A 270 -24.58 15.19 24.71
CA GLU A 270 -25.03 15.64 23.40
C GLU A 270 -23.88 16.18 22.53
N ASN A 271 -22.95 16.92 23.14
CA ASN A 271 -21.75 17.40 22.45
C ASN A 271 -20.90 16.22 21.96
N PHE A 272 -20.62 15.25 22.82
CA PHE A 272 -19.85 14.06 22.48
C PHE A 272 -20.52 13.24 21.37
N GLU A 273 -21.84 12.97 21.48
CA GLU A 273 -22.58 12.24 20.44
C GLU A 273 -22.54 12.95 19.08
N ARG A 274 -22.66 14.28 19.09
CA ARG A 274 -22.59 15.09 17.86
C ARG A 274 -21.21 15.04 17.23
N GLU A 275 -20.14 15.13 18.02
CA GLU A 275 -18.77 15.02 17.51
C GLU A 275 -18.49 13.62 16.95
N MET A 276 -18.86 12.58 17.69
CA MET A 276 -18.72 11.19 17.24
C MET A 276 -19.52 10.88 15.98
N LYS A 277 -20.72 11.44 15.85
CA LYS A 277 -21.52 11.29 14.62
C LYS A 277 -20.83 11.93 13.41
N LYS A 278 -20.27 13.14 13.57
CA LYS A 278 -19.54 13.83 12.50
C LYS A 278 -18.28 13.07 12.09
N LEU A 279 -17.46 12.70 13.06
CA LEU A 279 -16.22 11.97 12.85
C LEU A 279 -16.50 10.64 12.13
N LYS A 280 -17.44 9.83 12.64
CA LYS A 280 -17.83 8.56 12.02
C LYS A 280 -18.38 8.75 10.61
N ALA A 281 -19.22 9.76 10.39
CA ALA A 281 -19.80 10.02 9.07
C ALA A 281 -18.75 10.42 8.04
N TYR A 282 -17.74 11.22 8.44
CA TYR A 282 -16.66 11.63 7.56
C TYR A 282 -15.76 10.46 7.18
N PHE A 283 -15.18 9.75 8.16
CA PHE A 283 -14.22 8.67 7.89
C PHE A 283 -14.86 7.44 7.27
N ARG A 284 -16.15 7.18 7.53
CA ARG A 284 -16.89 6.12 6.83
C ARG A 284 -17.00 6.39 5.33
N LYS A 285 -17.18 7.65 4.90
CA LYS A 285 -17.20 7.99 3.46
C LYS A 285 -15.86 7.73 2.79
N LEU A 286 -14.78 7.83 3.54
CA LEU A 286 -13.41 7.55 3.10
C LEU A 286 -13.02 6.08 3.25
N GLY A 287 -13.91 5.23 3.78
CA GLY A 287 -13.63 3.80 4.02
C GLY A 287 -12.59 3.55 5.12
N ILE A 288 -12.43 4.48 6.07
CA ILE A 288 -11.40 4.43 7.11
C ILE A 288 -12.04 3.98 8.43
N PRO A 289 -11.70 2.80 8.95
CA PRO A 289 -12.03 2.42 10.32
C PRO A 289 -11.28 3.33 11.29
N VAL A 290 -11.98 3.79 12.32
CA VAL A 290 -11.38 4.61 13.38
C VAL A 290 -11.53 3.90 14.72
N ILE A 291 -10.41 3.71 15.41
CA ILE A 291 -10.35 3.22 16.78
C ILE A 291 -10.22 4.44 17.69
N VAL A 292 -11.11 4.54 18.68
CA VAL A 292 -11.18 5.69 19.60
C VAL A 292 -10.83 5.21 20.99
N TYR A 293 -9.84 5.84 21.61
CA TYR A 293 -9.39 5.57 22.97
C TYR A 293 -9.94 6.65 23.92
N THR A 294 -10.57 6.20 25.00
CA THR A 294 -11.20 7.04 26.04
C THR A 294 -10.20 7.42 27.13
N ASP A 295 -10.56 8.32 28.06
CA ASP A 295 -9.67 8.67 29.19
C ASP A 295 -9.22 7.45 30.01
N GLN A 296 -10.09 6.45 30.14
CA GLN A 296 -9.75 5.24 30.89
C GLN A 296 -8.67 4.43 30.16
N ASP A 297 -8.74 4.37 28.83
CA ASP A 297 -7.71 3.72 28.02
C ASP A 297 -6.40 4.50 28.09
N LEU A 298 -6.47 5.83 28.08
CA LEU A 298 -5.32 6.74 28.08
C LEU A 298 -4.47 6.68 29.36
N GLN A 299 -4.95 5.99 30.41
CA GLN A 299 -4.18 5.65 31.61
C GLN A 299 -3.12 4.58 31.33
N ASP A 300 -3.34 3.70 30.34
CA ASP A 300 -2.43 2.64 29.94
C ASP A 300 -2.00 2.78 28.48
N ARG A 301 -1.02 3.67 28.27
CA ARG A 301 -0.50 4.00 26.95
C ARG A 301 0.30 2.86 26.31
N GLU A 302 0.83 1.95 27.12
CA GLU A 302 1.55 0.78 26.61
C GLU A 302 0.56 -0.20 25.97
N LYS A 303 -0.58 -0.43 26.62
CA LYS A 303 -1.67 -1.23 26.04
C LYS A 303 -2.18 -0.62 24.73
N ILE A 304 -2.47 0.68 24.71
CA ILE A 304 -2.86 1.39 23.47
C ILE A 304 -1.83 1.16 22.36
N PHE A 305 -0.55 1.34 22.67
CA PHE A 305 0.48 1.14 21.67
C PHE A 305 0.58 -0.32 21.21
N SER A 306 0.38 -1.30 22.10
CA SER A 306 0.33 -2.72 21.73
C SER A 306 -0.75 -2.98 20.68
N GLU A 307 -1.95 -2.40 20.84
CA GLU A 307 -3.04 -2.52 19.87
C GLU A 307 -2.70 -1.82 18.54
N ILE A 308 -2.08 -0.63 18.58
CA ILE A 308 -1.57 0.05 17.38
C ILE A 308 -0.50 -0.78 16.68
N ALA A 309 0.38 -1.44 17.43
CA ALA A 309 1.51 -2.19 16.91
C ALA A 309 1.08 -3.39 16.04
N GLU A 310 -0.11 -3.96 16.26
CA GLU A 310 -0.67 -5.01 15.39
C GLU A 310 -0.78 -4.54 13.93
N TYR A 311 -1.06 -3.25 13.71
CA TYR A 311 -1.15 -2.63 12.38
C TYR A 311 0.22 -2.20 11.82
N LEU A 312 1.26 -2.15 12.66
CA LEU A 312 2.64 -1.88 12.28
C LEU A 312 3.40 -3.16 11.86
N THR A 313 2.79 -4.33 12.05
CA THR A 313 3.31 -5.64 11.60
C THR A 313 2.36 -6.33 10.62
N PRO A 314 2.04 -5.70 9.48
CA PRO A 314 1.08 -6.25 8.54
C PRO A 314 1.61 -7.55 7.94
N SER A 315 0.79 -8.60 8.04
CA SER A 315 1.10 -9.89 7.43
C SER A 315 0.59 -9.91 5.99
N LYS A 316 1.41 -10.39 5.05
CA LYS A 316 0.92 -10.69 3.70
C LYS A 316 -0.16 -11.75 3.77
N VAL A 317 -1.31 -11.49 3.17
CA VAL A 317 -2.33 -12.52 2.98
C VAL A 317 -1.80 -13.52 1.94
N PRO A 318 -1.60 -14.81 2.29
CA PRO A 318 -1.11 -15.79 1.33
C PRO A 318 -2.12 -15.96 0.20
N LYS A 319 -1.68 -15.80 -1.05
CA LYS A 319 -2.52 -16.15 -2.20
C LYS A 319 -2.51 -17.66 -2.41
N GLN A 320 -3.68 -18.23 -2.69
CA GLN A 320 -3.78 -19.64 -3.09
C GLN A 320 -3.10 -19.83 -4.46
N LEU A 321 -2.14 -20.74 -4.51
CA LEU A 321 -1.47 -21.11 -5.76
C LEU A 321 -2.35 -22.10 -6.54
N GLU A 322 -2.57 -21.82 -7.81
CA GLU A 322 -3.22 -22.76 -8.73
C GLU A 322 -2.20 -23.75 -9.29
N PHE A 323 -1.90 -24.78 -8.50
CA PHE A 323 -0.93 -25.83 -8.87
C PHE A 323 -1.34 -26.63 -10.11
N GLN A 324 -2.62 -26.60 -10.47
CA GLN A 324 -3.17 -27.39 -11.57
C GLN A 324 -3.02 -26.72 -12.95
N ALA A 325 -2.71 -25.42 -13.00
CA ALA A 325 -2.70 -24.63 -14.24
C ALA A 325 -1.83 -25.23 -15.37
N VAL A 326 -0.65 -25.79 -15.03
CA VAL A 326 0.23 -26.43 -16.02
C VAL A 326 -0.35 -27.75 -16.52
N ALA A 327 -0.97 -28.53 -15.63
CA ALA A 327 -1.57 -29.81 -16.00
C ALA A 327 -2.80 -29.60 -16.88
N ASP A 328 -3.66 -28.65 -16.55
CA ASP A 328 -4.84 -28.30 -17.35
C ASP A 328 -4.41 -27.81 -18.74
N PHE A 329 -3.42 -26.92 -18.79
CA PHE A 329 -2.82 -26.47 -20.05
C PHE A 329 -2.33 -27.65 -20.91
N LEU A 330 -1.58 -28.60 -20.34
CA LEU A 330 -1.08 -29.76 -21.10
C LEU A 330 -2.20 -30.72 -21.52
N SER A 331 -3.31 -30.76 -20.78
CA SER A 331 -4.47 -31.60 -21.07
C SER A 331 -5.34 -31.07 -22.22
N PHE A 332 -5.18 -29.80 -22.61
CA PHE A 332 -5.96 -29.16 -23.66
C PHE A 332 -6.06 -30.00 -24.95
N LYS A 333 -7.29 -30.07 -25.47
CA LYS A 333 -7.65 -30.68 -26.75
C LYS A 333 -8.46 -29.65 -27.55
N PRO A 334 -8.05 -29.32 -28.79
CA PRO A 334 -8.80 -28.39 -29.61
C PRO A 334 -10.19 -28.94 -29.95
N VAL A 335 -11.18 -28.06 -29.97
CA VAL A 335 -12.53 -28.38 -30.45
C VAL A 335 -12.43 -28.59 -31.97
N CYS A 336 -12.77 -29.79 -32.42
CA CYS A 336 -12.72 -30.20 -33.83
C CYS A 336 -13.72 -29.42 -34.68
#